data_AF-A0A972G6I6-F1
#
_entry.id   AF-A0A972G6I6-F1
#
_cell.length_a   1.000
_cell.length_b   1.000
_cell.length_c   1.000
_cell.angle_alpha   90.00
_cell.angle_beta   90.00
_cell.angle_gamma   90.00
#
_symmetry.space_group_name_H-M   'P 1'
#
loop_
_entity.id
_entity.type
_entity.pdbx_description
1 polymer ?
#
loop_
_entity_poly.entity_id
_entity_poly.type
_entity_poly.pdbx_seq_one_letter_code
_entity_poly.pdbx_strand_id
1 'polypeptide(L)'
;MPRPKRRPHHLIPVARDYIEAQVPELKNAPLRFRQLDGPAGGPRYAAFAAKCTTNDCPYNVPPKVSEAGRCPICDCRFRCSARVLLNRDGDIIQTTQSTIRWG
;
A
#
# COMPACT_ATOMS: atom_id res chain seq x y z
N MET A 1 30.62 9.48 -6.10
CA MET A 1 29.91 10.20 -5.01
C MET A 1 28.73 9.34 -4.55
N PRO A 2 28.61 8.98 -3.27
CA PRO A 2 27.43 8.27 -2.78
C PRO A 2 26.20 9.17 -2.91
N ARG A 3 25.15 8.69 -3.59
CA ARG A 3 23.88 9.42 -3.76
C ARG A 3 23.29 9.67 -2.36
N PRO A 4 23.04 10.92 -1.93
CA PRO A 4 22.42 11.17 -0.65
C PRO A 4 21.08 10.44 -0.59
N LYS A 5 20.88 9.60 0.43
CA LYS A 5 19.60 8.92 0.68
C LYS A 5 18.54 10.00 0.80
N ARG A 6 17.62 10.09 -0.18
CA ARG A 6 16.49 11.02 -0.13
C ARG A 6 15.73 10.71 1.16
N ARG A 7 15.45 11.76 1.94
CA ARG A 7 14.61 11.61 3.13
C ARG A 7 13.27 10.99 2.73
N PRO A 8 12.71 10.09 3.53
CA PRO A 8 11.36 9.58 3.31
C PRO A 8 10.39 10.77 3.15
N HIS A 9 9.45 10.66 2.22
CA HIS A 9 8.46 11.71 2.02
C HIS A 9 7.64 11.90 3.30
N HIS A 10 7.42 13.14 3.72
CA HIS A 10 6.75 13.47 5.00
C HIS A 10 5.31 12.94 5.09
N LEU A 11 4.68 12.61 3.97
CA LEU A 11 3.33 12.00 3.90
C LEU A 11 3.32 10.48 4.07
N ILE A 12 4.48 9.81 4.08
CA ILE A 12 4.56 8.36 4.29
C ILE A 12 4.02 7.97 5.69
N PRO A 13 4.41 8.65 6.79
CA PRO A 13 3.80 8.42 8.10
C PRO A 13 2.28 8.65 8.11
N VAL A 14 1.81 9.75 7.51
CA VAL A 14 0.36 10.05 7.44
C VAL A 14 -0.43 8.92 6.78
N ALA A 15 0.05 8.46 5.63
CA ALA A 15 -0.58 7.34 4.94
C ALA A 15 -0.48 6.02 5.72
N ARG A 16 0.63 5.79 6.44
CA ARG A 16 0.82 4.63 7.29
C ARG A 16 -0.21 4.63 8.42
N ASP A 17 -0.27 5.70 9.19
CA ASP A 17 -1.14 5.81 10.36
C ASP A 17 -2.62 5.65 9.97
N TYR A 18 -3.01 6.26 8.84
CA TYR A 18 -4.36 6.12 8.31
C TYR A 18 -4.68 4.67 7.89
N ILE A 19 -3.78 4.00 7.17
CA ILE A 19 -4.00 2.61 6.76
C ILE A 19 -4.06 1.69 7.97
N GLU A 20 -3.22 1.88 8.98
CA GLU A 20 -3.24 1.06 10.20
C GLU A 20 -4.50 1.29 11.03
N ALA A 21 -5.01 2.52 11.07
CA ALA A 21 -6.26 2.84 11.75
C ALA A 21 -7.49 2.25 11.03
N GLN A 22 -7.52 2.27 9.70
CA GLN A 22 -8.67 1.81 8.92
C GLN A 22 -8.63 0.32 8.60
N VAL A 23 -7.44 -0.26 8.44
CA VAL A 23 -7.21 -1.65 8.06
C VAL A 23 -6.10 -2.24 8.94
N PRO A 24 -6.42 -2.66 10.17
CA PRO A 24 -5.42 -3.16 11.12
C PRO A 24 -4.71 -4.43 10.61
N GLU A 25 -5.34 -5.17 9.69
CA GLU A 25 -4.76 -6.35 9.02
C GLU A 25 -3.50 -6.00 8.21
N LEU A 26 -3.40 -4.76 7.72
CA LEU A 26 -2.27 -4.24 6.96
C LEU A 26 -1.19 -3.60 7.85
N LYS A 27 -1.31 -3.74 9.18
CA LYS A 27 -0.27 -3.29 10.10
C LYS A 27 1.07 -3.93 9.75
N ASN A 28 2.10 -3.11 9.66
CA ASN A 28 3.45 -3.48 9.22
C ASN A 28 3.57 -3.97 7.75
N ALA A 29 2.51 -3.92 6.94
CA ALA A 29 2.61 -4.30 5.52
C ALA A 29 3.56 -3.35 4.77
N PRO A 30 4.24 -3.80 3.71
CA PRO A 30 5.08 -2.90 2.91
C PRO A 30 4.21 -1.81 2.26
N LEU A 31 4.53 -0.55 2.54
CA LEU A 31 3.86 0.60 1.94
C LEU A 31 4.59 1.03 0.67
N ARG A 32 3.90 0.99 -0.45
CA ARG A 32 4.37 1.57 -1.72
C ARG A 32 3.79 2.96 -1.85
N PHE A 33 4.65 3.95 -1.98
CA PHE A 33 4.26 5.36 -2.11
C PHE A 33 4.65 5.88 -3.49
N ARG A 34 3.70 6.50 -4.20
CA ARG A 34 3.90 7.04 -5.55
C ARG A 34 3.31 8.44 -5.65
N GLN A 35 4.04 9.33 -6.30
CA GLN A 35 3.52 10.63 -6.70
C GLN A 35 2.67 10.50 -7.97
N LEU A 36 1.55 11.20 -8.01
CA LEU A 36 0.61 11.26 -9.12
C LEU A 36 0.68 12.62 -9.81
N ASP A 37 0.40 12.64 -11.09
CA ASP A 37 0.29 13.86 -11.91
C ASP A 37 -1.12 14.47 -11.84
N GLY A 38 -1.72 14.48 -10.65
CA GLY A 38 -3.05 15.06 -10.44
C GLY A 38 -3.07 16.60 -10.50
N PRO A 39 -4.22 17.21 -10.82
CA PRO A 39 -4.40 18.66 -10.84
C PRO A 39 -4.23 19.29 -9.46
N ALA A 40 -4.12 20.62 -9.39
CA ALA A 40 -4.12 21.35 -8.13
C ALA A 40 -5.43 21.10 -7.37
N GLY A 41 -5.35 20.80 -6.06
CA GLY A 41 -6.49 20.37 -5.24
C GLY A 41 -6.90 18.90 -5.40
N GLY A 42 -6.35 18.18 -6.39
CA GLY A 42 -6.59 16.75 -6.59
C GLY A 42 -5.59 15.83 -5.88
N PRO A 43 -5.72 14.51 -6.06
CA PRO A 43 -4.80 13.54 -5.49
C PRO A 43 -3.42 13.66 -6.14
N ARG A 44 -2.42 13.93 -5.31
CA ARG A 44 -1.02 14.11 -5.71
C ARG A 44 -0.14 12.96 -5.27
N TYR A 45 -0.61 12.13 -4.35
CA TYR A 45 0.07 10.93 -3.91
C TYR A 45 -0.88 9.76 -3.80
N ALA A 46 -0.36 8.57 -4.07
CA ALA A 46 -1.01 7.31 -3.80
C ALA A 46 -0.12 6.49 -2.87
N ALA A 47 -0.69 6.03 -1.77
CA ALA A 47 -0.10 5.05 -0.89
C ALA A 47 -0.84 3.72 -1.05
N PHE A 48 -0.10 2.63 -1.13
CA PHE A 48 -0.65 1.30 -1.33
C PHE A 48 0.00 0.32 -0.37
N ALA A 49 -0.82 -0.38 0.40
CA ALA A 49 -0.39 -1.48 1.25
C ALA A 49 -1.12 -2.75 0.80
N ALA A 50 -0.41 -3.87 0.79
CA ALA A 50 -1.00 -5.17 0.54
C ALA A 50 -0.27 -6.24 1.34
N LYS A 51 -1.02 -7.22 1.82
CA LYS A 51 -0.50 -8.34 2.60
C LYS A 51 -1.30 -9.61 2.34
N CYS A 52 -0.62 -10.75 2.40
CA CYS A 52 -1.27 -12.06 2.46
C CYS A 52 -1.64 -12.36 3.91
N THR A 53 -2.89 -12.75 4.16
CA THR A 53 -3.39 -13.07 5.50
C THR A 53 -3.27 -14.56 5.83
N THR A 54 -3.00 -15.43 4.84
CA THR A 54 -2.76 -16.86 5.08
C THR A 54 -1.28 -17.18 5.26
N ASN A 55 -0.98 -18.06 6.22
CA ASN A 55 0.33 -18.67 6.41
C ASN A 55 0.51 -19.91 5.52
N ASP A 56 -0.58 -20.58 5.20
CA ASP A 56 -0.59 -21.76 4.33
C ASP A 56 -1.27 -21.41 3.01
N CYS A 57 -0.47 -21.27 1.96
CA CYS A 57 -0.96 -20.83 0.66
C CYS A 57 -1.41 -22.05 -0.15
N PRO A 58 -2.70 -22.18 -0.53
CA PRO A 58 -3.16 -23.32 -1.32
C PRO A 58 -2.60 -23.34 -2.75
N TYR A 59 -1.98 -22.23 -3.17
CA TYR A 59 -1.31 -22.09 -4.46
C TYR A 59 0.21 -22.33 -4.36
N ASN A 60 0.71 -22.81 -3.22
CA ASN A 60 2.13 -23.04 -2.95
C ASN A 60 3.03 -21.82 -3.23
N VAL A 61 2.49 -20.60 -3.08
CA VAL A 61 3.28 -19.37 -3.22
C VAL A 61 4.12 -19.18 -1.96
N PRO A 62 5.46 -19.06 -2.07
CA PRO A 62 6.30 -18.86 -0.90
C PRO A 62 5.95 -17.56 -0.14
N PRO A 63 5.95 -17.56 1.21
CA PRO A 63 5.63 -16.37 2.00
C PRO A 63 6.46 -15.14 1.62
N LYS A 64 7.77 -15.32 1.37
CA LYS A 64 8.66 -14.23 0.94
C LYS A 64 8.19 -13.53 -0.35
N VAL A 65 7.54 -14.25 -1.26
CA VAL A 65 7.02 -13.69 -2.53
C VAL A 65 5.75 -12.89 -2.28
N SER A 66 4.86 -13.41 -1.44
CA SER A 66 3.61 -12.71 -1.10
C SER A 66 3.86 -11.48 -0.23
N GLU A 67 4.78 -11.56 0.74
CA GLU A 67 5.25 -10.45 1.58
C GLU A 67 5.95 -9.35 0.76
N ALA A 68 6.69 -9.70 -0.29
CA ALA A 68 7.26 -8.71 -1.21
C ALA A 68 6.20 -8.00 -2.08
N GLY A 69 4.93 -8.39 -1.96
CA GLY A 69 3.84 -7.91 -2.81
C GLY A 69 4.00 -8.34 -4.26
N ARG A 70 4.50 -9.57 -4.48
CA ARG A 70 4.75 -10.18 -5.80
C ARG A 70 4.01 -11.51 -5.98
N CYS A 71 2.96 -11.75 -5.20
CA CYS A 71 2.13 -12.95 -5.38
C CYS A 71 1.52 -12.94 -6.79
N PRO A 72 1.66 -14.02 -7.59
CA PRO A 72 1.13 -14.08 -8.95
C PRO A 72 -0.40 -14.27 -8.99
N ILE A 73 -1.03 -14.60 -7.87
CA ILE A 73 -2.47 -14.86 -7.80
C ILE A 73 -3.21 -13.53 -7.75
N CYS A 74 -3.75 -13.13 -8.90
CA CYS A 74 -4.44 -11.86 -9.09
C CYS A 74 -5.75 -11.75 -8.29
N ASP A 75 -6.49 -12.86 -8.20
CA ASP A 75 -7.76 -12.99 -7.49
C ASP A 75 -7.60 -13.98 -6.34
N CYS A 76 -7.17 -13.47 -5.19
CA CYS A 76 -6.91 -14.29 -4.01
C CYS A 76 -7.65 -13.73 -2.81
N ARG A 77 -8.64 -14.48 -2.31
CA ARG A 77 -9.43 -14.10 -1.12
C ARG A 77 -8.61 -13.87 0.16
N PHE A 78 -7.40 -14.43 0.22
CA PHE A 78 -6.48 -14.28 1.37
C PHE A 78 -5.64 -13.01 1.27
N ARG A 79 -5.89 -12.19 0.26
CA ARG A 79 -5.19 -10.93 0.12
C ARG A 79 -5.98 -9.83 0.77
N CYS A 80 -5.32 -9.03 1.59
CA CYS A 80 -5.83 -7.74 2.01
C CYS A 80 -5.03 -6.64 1.32
N SER A 81 -5.70 -5.60 0.83
CA SER A 81 -5.03 -4.45 0.25
C SER A 81 -5.82 -3.16 0.46
N ALA A 82 -5.09 -2.06 0.64
CA ALA A 82 -5.64 -0.73 0.77
C ALA A 82 -4.84 0.24 -0.09
N ARG A 83 -5.55 1.06 -0.84
CA ARG A 83 -5.04 2.20 -1.58
C ARG A 83 -5.61 3.47 -0.99
N VAL A 84 -4.75 4.42 -0.70
CA VAL A 84 -5.12 5.72 -0.16
C VAL A 84 -4.58 6.80 -1.09
N LEU A 85 -5.42 7.74 -1.45
CA LEU A 85 -5.07 8.91 -2.25
C LEU A 85 -4.98 10.13 -1.33
N LEU A 86 -3.87 10.88 -1.46
CA LEU A 86 -3.59 12.06 -0.65
C LEU A 86 -3.39 13.29 -1.53
N ASN A 87 -3.83 14.45 -1.05
CA ASN A 87 -3.46 15.74 -1.64
C ASN A 87 -2.02 16.14 -1.27
N ARG A 88 -1.59 17.38 -1.57
CA ARG A 88 -0.24 17.84 -1.21
C ARG A 88 -0.04 18.07 0.28
N ASP A 89 -1.13 18.43 0.96
CA ASP A 89 -1.15 18.82 2.36
C ASP A 89 -1.23 17.61 3.30
N GLY A 90 -1.55 16.44 2.75
CA GLY A 90 -1.65 15.17 3.47
C GLY A 90 -3.08 14.75 3.80
N ASP A 91 -4.09 15.50 3.34
CA ASP A 91 -5.48 15.11 3.50
C ASP A 91 -5.79 13.88 2.64
N ILE A 92 -6.56 12.98 3.23
CA ILE A 92 -7.02 11.77 2.57
C ILE A 92 -8.22 12.11 1.68
N ILE A 93 -8.03 12.02 0.37
CA ILE A 93 -9.07 12.30 -0.61
C ILE A 93 -9.95 11.06 -0.82
N GLN A 94 -9.32 9.88 -0.87
CA GLN A 94 -10.03 8.65 -1.18
C GLN A 94 -9.29 7.45 -0.59
N THR A 95 -10.09 6.48 -0.13
CA THR A 95 -9.61 5.19 0.33
C THR A 95 -10.33 4.09 -0.43
N THR A 96 -9.58 3.11 -0.91
CA THR A 96 -10.11 1.93 -1.59
C THR A 96 -9.51 0.70 -0.93
N GLN A 97 -10.35 -0.14 -0.36
CA GLN A 97 -9.96 -1.41 0.23
C GLN A 97 -10.40 -2.53 -0.70
N SER A 98 -9.56 -3.54 -0.88
CA SER A 98 -9.89 -4.71 -1.67
C SER A 98 -9.30 -5.96 -1.06
N THR A 99 -10.15 -6.97 -0.93
CA THR A 99 -9.76 -8.33 -0.57
C THR A 99 -9.50 -9.23 -1.80
N ILE A 100 -9.61 -8.66 -3.01
CA ILE A 100 -9.77 -9.45 -4.24
C ILE A 100 -8.71 -9.11 -5.30
N ARG A 101 -8.35 -7.84 -5.55
CA ARG A 101 -7.54 -7.46 -6.73
C ARG A 101 -6.22 -6.75 -6.43
N TRP A 102 -5.13 -7.14 -7.11
CA TRP A 102 -3.83 -6.45 -7.09
C TRP A 102 -3.88 -5.21 -8.00
N GLY A 103 -4.71 -4.21 -7.68
CA GLY A 103 -4.80 -2.98 -8.47
C GLY A 103 -5.91 -2.05 -8.04
#